data_AF-A0A6N2N9T3-F1
#
_entry.id   AF-A0A6N2N9T3-F1
#
_cell.length_a   1.000
_cell.length_b   1.000
_cell.length_c   1.000
_cell.angle_alpha   90.00
_cell.angle_beta   90.00
_cell.angle_gamma   90.00
#
_symmetry.space_group_name_H-M   'P 1'
#
loop_
_entity.id
_entity.type
_entity.pdbx_description
1 polymer ?
#
loop_
_entity_poly.entity_id
_entity_poly.type
_entity_poly.pdbx_seq_one_letter_code
_entity_poly.pdbx_strand_id
1 'polypeptide(L)'
;MIPHEFFLKITSTLPRSRSGTIPCISKDGRFIMETPFRVAKAPDGNGGVYSALKYSKLLEDMASRGIKYVDCYGVDNALVRVADPVFLGYFIDKGVAAAAKVVRKAYPQEKVGVFVRQGKGGPLIVVEYSELDQSLASAINQQTGRLRFCWSNVCLHMFSLDFLNQVANGLEKDSIYHLAEKRIPSIHGGTWD
;
A
#
# COMPACT_ATOMS: atom_id res chain seq x y z
N MET A 1 -30.33 -2.21 4.10
CA MET A 1 -30.06 -0.83 3.64
C MET A 1 -29.17 -0.20 4.70
N ILE A 2 -27.86 -0.09 4.44
CA ILE A 2 -26.93 0.52 5.39
C ILE A 2 -27.15 2.04 5.28
N PRO A 3 -27.48 2.77 6.36
CA PRO A 3 -27.74 4.20 6.31
C PRO A 3 -26.55 4.97 5.73
N HIS A 4 -26.85 5.99 4.92
CA HIS A 4 -25.86 6.86 4.26
C HIS A 4 -24.95 7.64 5.23
N GLU A 5 -25.24 7.61 6.53
CA GLU A 5 -24.49 8.29 7.60
C GLU A 5 -23.20 7.57 8.02
N PHE A 6 -22.96 6.33 7.57
CA PHE A 6 -21.70 5.61 7.85
C PHE A 6 -20.53 6.00 6.93
N PHE A 7 -20.78 6.82 5.92
CA PHE A 7 -19.77 7.24 4.95
C PHE A 7 -19.21 8.61 5.31
N LEU A 8 -18.27 8.62 6.26
CA LEU A 8 -17.42 9.80 6.46
C LEU A 8 -16.59 10.02 5.18
N LYS A 9 -16.88 11.12 4.50
CA LYS A 9 -16.03 11.65 3.43
C LYS A 9 -14.75 12.17 4.07
N ILE A 10 -13.69 11.35 4.07
CA ILE A 10 -12.36 11.60 4.69
C ILE A 10 -11.56 12.65 3.87
N THR A 11 -12.16 13.79 3.56
CA THR A 11 -11.42 14.95 3.03
C THR A 11 -11.72 16.25 3.74
N SER A 12 -12.84 16.35 4.48
CA SER A 12 -13.22 17.59 5.18
C SER A 12 -13.12 17.55 6.71
N THR A 13 -12.92 16.38 7.34
CA THR A 13 -13.00 16.25 8.82
C THR A 13 -11.77 15.66 9.50
N LEU A 14 -10.79 15.18 8.76
CA LEU A 14 -9.53 14.65 9.31
C LEU A 14 -8.35 15.51 8.81
N PRO A 15 -7.43 15.94 9.69
CA PRO A 15 -6.26 16.70 9.27
C PRO A 15 -5.40 15.87 8.32
N ARG A 16 -4.93 16.51 7.23
CA ARG A 16 -4.03 15.89 6.25
C ARG A 16 -2.73 15.49 6.94
N SER A 17 -2.54 14.20 7.21
CA SER A 17 -1.25 13.69 7.69
C SER A 17 -0.23 13.74 6.56
N ARG A 18 0.93 14.34 6.80
CA ARG A 18 2.05 14.29 5.84
C ARG A 18 2.73 12.93 5.99
N SER A 19 2.83 12.16 4.91
CA SER A 19 3.70 10.98 4.85
C SER A 19 5.15 11.42 5.09
N GLY A 20 5.96 10.53 5.66
CA GLY A 20 7.34 10.82 5.95
C GLY A 20 8.18 10.96 4.68
N THR A 21 9.44 11.34 4.88
CA THR A 21 10.46 11.28 3.83
C THR A 21 11.67 10.55 4.37
N ILE A 22 12.22 9.64 3.59
CA ILE A 22 13.45 8.90 3.92
C ILE A 22 14.62 9.46 3.10
N PRO A 23 15.85 9.45 3.65
CA PRO A 23 17.02 9.85 2.90
C PRO A 23 17.32 8.85 1.78
N CYS A 24 17.74 9.34 0.62
CA CYS A 24 18.25 8.49 -0.46
C CYS A 24 19.69 8.07 -0.14
N ILE A 25 20.03 6.82 -0.43
CA ILE A 25 21.28 6.16 -0.11
C ILE A 25 21.88 5.62 -1.40
N SER A 26 23.09 6.03 -1.75
CA SER A 26 23.80 5.48 -2.91
C SER A 26 24.18 4.01 -2.72
N LYS A 27 24.48 3.31 -3.81
CA LYS A 27 24.87 1.88 -3.79
C LYS A 27 26.04 1.52 -2.86
N ASP A 28 26.86 2.49 -2.46
CA ASP A 28 27.95 2.34 -1.50
C ASP A 28 27.56 2.66 -0.04
N GLY A 29 26.26 2.83 0.23
CA GLY A 29 25.71 3.04 1.57
C GLY A 29 25.79 4.47 2.10
N ARG A 30 26.11 5.46 1.25
CA ARG A 30 26.24 6.87 1.66
C ARG A 30 24.98 7.67 1.36
N PHE A 31 24.71 8.71 2.14
CA PHE A 31 23.62 9.62 1.83
C PHE A 31 23.89 10.40 0.55
N ILE A 32 22.88 10.47 -0.33
CA ILE A 32 22.93 11.30 -1.53
C ILE A 32 22.65 12.74 -1.12
N MET A 33 23.52 13.66 -1.52
CA MET A 33 23.39 15.09 -1.24
C MET A 33 22.70 15.79 -2.42
N GLU A 34 21.54 16.41 -2.18
CA GLU A 34 20.83 17.27 -3.14
C GLU A 34 21.60 18.59 -3.33
N THR A 35 22.09 19.16 -2.23
CA THR A 35 22.96 20.35 -2.19
C THR A 35 24.09 20.11 -1.18
N PRO A 36 25.15 20.94 -1.14
CA PRO A 36 26.25 20.76 -0.17
C PRO A 36 25.81 20.74 1.31
N PHE A 37 24.61 21.21 1.62
CA PHE A 37 24.05 21.30 2.97
C PHE A 37 22.67 20.63 3.10
N ARG A 38 22.21 19.87 2.10
CA ARG A 38 20.89 19.22 2.09
C ARG A 38 20.97 17.80 1.56
N VAL A 39 20.51 16.84 2.37
CA VAL A 39 20.35 15.43 1.97
C VAL A 39 19.14 15.29 1.05
N ALA A 40 19.30 14.56 -0.05
CA ALA A 40 18.21 14.19 -0.94
C ALA A 40 17.25 13.24 -0.22
N LYS A 41 15.95 13.50 -0.34
CA LYS A 41 14.91 12.69 0.30
C LYS A 41 13.85 12.27 -0.70
N ALA A 42 13.32 11.07 -0.52
CA ALA A 42 12.16 10.57 -1.24
C ALA A 42 10.99 10.35 -0.26
N PRO A 43 9.74 10.35 -0.75
CA PRO A 43 8.60 9.87 0.04
C PRO A 43 8.86 8.44 0.53
N ASP A 44 8.45 8.13 1.76
CA ASP A 44 8.61 6.82 2.42
C ASP A 44 7.70 5.70 1.86
N GLY A 45 7.09 5.94 0.71
CA GLY A 45 6.18 5.02 0.04
C GLY A 45 4.80 4.94 0.70
N ASN A 46 3.91 4.12 0.12
CA ASN A 46 2.54 3.98 0.62
C ASN A 46 2.49 3.33 2.01
N GLY A 47 3.52 2.55 2.38
CA GLY A 47 3.68 1.97 3.72
C GLY A 47 3.85 3.03 4.82
N GLY A 48 4.28 4.24 4.48
CA GLY A 48 4.34 5.37 5.41
C GLY A 48 2.99 5.76 6.02
N VAL A 49 1.88 5.32 5.42
CA VAL A 49 0.53 5.56 5.96
C VAL A 49 0.35 5.04 7.38
N TYR A 50 0.93 3.88 7.73
CA TYR A 50 0.75 3.31 9.06
C TYR A 50 1.51 4.12 10.12
N SER A 51 2.73 4.55 9.81
CA SER A 51 3.50 5.48 10.65
C SER A 51 2.77 6.81 10.79
N ALA A 52 2.26 7.36 9.68
CA ALA A 52 1.50 8.61 9.70
C ALA A 52 0.25 8.48 10.59
N LEU A 53 -0.51 7.39 10.48
CA LEU A 53 -1.68 7.11 11.31
C LEU A 53 -1.34 7.03 12.80
N LYS A 54 -0.21 6.42 13.16
CA LYS A 54 0.30 6.36 14.54
C LYS A 54 0.61 7.74 15.10
N TYR A 55 1.48 8.49 14.43
CA TYR A 55 2.02 9.75 14.96
C TYR A 55 1.03 10.93 14.90
N SER A 56 0.03 10.85 14.03
CA SER A 56 -1.00 11.90 13.90
C SER A 56 -2.19 11.71 14.84
N LYS A 57 -2.21 10.65 15.67
CA LYS A 57 -3.36 10.27 16.52
C LYS A 57 -4.67 10.09 15.74
N LEU A 58 -4.60 9.88 14.43
CA LEU A 58 -5.79 9.71 13.59
C LEU A 58 -6.56 8.45 13.98
N LEU A 59 -5.88 7.38 14.42
CA LEU A 59 -6.55 6.16 14.88
C LEU A 59 -7.36 6.38 16.16
N GLU A 60 -6.86 7.21 17.08
CA GLU A 60 -7.58 7.61 18.31
C GLU A 60 -8.81 8.47 17.97
N ASP A 61 -8.66 9.44 17.06
CA ASP A 61 -9.77 10.27 16.59
C ASP A 61 -10.85 9.41 15.89
N MET A 62 -10.44 8.49 15.00
CA MET A 62 -11.35 7.56 14.34
C MET A 62 -12.11 6.70 15.35
N ALA A 63 -11.43 6.18 16.37
CA ALA A 63 -12.05 5.38 17.44
C ALA A 63 -13.06 6.21 18.23
N SER A 64 -12.71 7.45 18.60
CA SER A 64 -13.60 8.36 19.34
C SER A 64 -14.89 8.69 18.59
N ARG A 65 -14.85 8.64 17.25
CA ARG A 65 -16.00 8.85 16.35
C ARG A 65 -16.79 7.56 16.07
N GLY A 66 -16.39 6.42 16.65
CA GLY A 66 -17.04 5.13 16.43
C GLY A 66 -16.79 4.52 15.05
N ILE A 67 -15.75 4.96 14.33
CA ILE A 67 -15.36 4.39 13.03
C ILE A 67 -14.84 2.97 13.26
N LYS A 68 -15.34 2.01 12.50
CA LYS A 68 -14.94 0.59 12.60
C LYS A 68 -14.06 0.12 11.45
N TYR A 69 -14.23 0.74 10.29
CA TYR A 69 -13.63 0.30 9.03
C TYR A 69 -13.06 1.49 8.28
N VAL A 70 -11.93 1.28 7.59
CA VAL A 70 -11.22 2.30 6.84
C VAL A 70 -11.00 1.81 5.42
N ASP A 71 -11.53 2.56 4.46
CA ASP A 71 -11.36 2.33 3.02
C ASP A 71 -10.16 3.17 2.52
N CYS A 72 -9.11 2.47 2.08
CA CYS A 72 -7.86 3.05 1.60
C CYS A 72 -7.77 2.88 0.08
N TYR A 73 -7.56 3.98 -0.64
CA TYR A 73 -7.48 3.98 -2.09
C TYR A 73 -6.36 4.86 -2.65
N GLY A 74 -5.84 4.47 -3.82
CA GLY A 74 -4.93 5.30 -4.62
C GLY A 74 -5.63 6.51 -5.25
N VAL A 75 -5.07 7.71 -5.08
CA VAL A 75 -5.68 8.98 -5.53
C VAL A 75 -5.74 9.12 -7.06
N ASP A 76 -4.94 8.35 -7.79
CA ASP A 76 -4.82 8.32 -9.24
C ASP A 76 -5.94 7.52 -9.93
N ASN A 77 -6.72 6.74 -9.18
CA ASN A 77 -7.80 5.95 -9.73
C ASN A 77 -9.09 6.78 -9.93
N ALA A 78 -9.26 7.34 -11.12
CA ALA A 78 -10.46 8.12 -11.49
C ALA A 78 -11.77 7.33 -11.44
N LEU A 79 -11.72 6.00 -11.47
CA LEU A 79 -12.89 5.11 -11.43
C LEU A 79 -13.16 4.57 -10.02
N VAL A 80 -12.44 5.05 -9.01
CA VAL A 80 -12.61 4.57 -7.63
C VAL A 80 -14.03 4.84 -7.14
N ARG A 81 -14.67 3.78 -6.68
CA ARG A 81 -15.93 3.86 -5.94
C ARG A 81 -15.60 4.03 -4.47
N VAL A 82 -15.38 5.27 -4.05
CA VAL A 82 -15.04 5.59 -2.65
C VAL A 82 -16.15 5.05 -1.75
N ALA A 83 -15.74 4.27 -0.75
CA ALA A 83 -16.61 3.63 0.21
C ALA A 83 -17.73 2.80 -0.44
N ASP A 84 -17.34 1.94 -1.38
CA ASP A 84 -18.23 1.03 -2.10
C ASP A 84 -19.02 0.13 -1.12
N PRO A 85 -20.35 0.29 -1.00
CA PRO A 85 -21.15 -0.46 -0.02
C PRO A 85 -21.16 -1.97 -0.28
N VAL A 86 -20.93 -2.41 -1.52
CA VAL A 86 -20.83 -3.84 -1.84
C VAL A 86 -19.55 -4.42 -1.26
N PHE A 87 -18.44 -3.70 -1.40
CA PHE A 87 -17.16 -4.14 -0.86
C PHE A 87 -17.15 -4.08 0.67
N LEU A 88 -17.71 -3.02 1.26
CA LEU A 88 -17.88 -2.92 2.71
C LEU A 88 -18.78 -4.03 3.26
N GLY A 89 -19.92 -4.29 2.61
CA GLY A 89 -20.82 -5.38 3.01
C GLY A 89 -20.14 -6.75 2.96
N TYR A 90 -19.40 -7.03 1.89
CA TYR A 90 -18.58 -8.24 1.77
C TYR A 90 -17.52 -8.36 2.87
N PHE A 91 -16.84 -7.25 3.18
CA PHE A 91 -15.83 -7.20 4.23
C PHE A 91 -16.43 -7.53 5.61
N ILE A 92 -17.58 -6.95 5.93
CA ILE A 92 -18.31 -7.19 7.17
C ILE A 92 -18.81 -8.64 7.24
N ASP A 93 -19.43 -9.15 6.16
CA ASP A 93 -19.93 -10.53 6.07
C ASP A 93 -18.83 -11.56 6.31
N LYS A 94 -17.63 -11.34 5.76
CA LYS A 94 -16.50 -12.25 5.93
C LYS A 94 -15.80 -12.13 7.29
N GLY A 95 -16.05 -11.07 8.05
CA GLY A 95 -15.45 -10.87 9.38
C GLY A 95 -13.92 -10.85 9.36
N VAL A 96 -13.32 -10.35 8.27
CA VAL A 96 -11.86 -10.28 8.09
C VAL A 96 -11.28 -8.98 8.61
N ALA A 97 -10.00 -8.98 8.96
CA ALA A 97 -9.27 -7.80 9.42
C ALA A 97 -8.80 -6.89 8.28
N ALA A 98 -8.54 -7.47 7.10
CA ALA A 98 -8.07 -6.78 5.91
C ALA A 98 -8.62 -7.46 4.65
N ALA A 99 -8.95 -6.66 3.64
CA ALA A 99 -9.32 -7.15 2.30
C ALA A 99 -8.79 -6.20 1.23
N ALA A 100 -8.62 -6.72 0.02
CA ALA A 100 -8.24 -5.93 -1.14
C ALA A 100 -9.21 -6.17 -2.30
N LYS A 101 -9.53 -5.11 -3.04
CA LYS A 101 -10.21 -5.22 -4.33
C LYS A 101 -9.13 -5.38 -5.40
N VAL A 102 -9.28 -6.39 -6.23
CA VAL A 102 -8.31 -6.75 -7.27
C VAL A 102 -8.93 -6.67 -8.64
N VAL A 103 -8.11 -6.39 -9.64
CA VAL A 103 -8.46 -6.60 -11.04
C VAL A 103 -7.60 -7.71 -11.61
N ARG A 104 -8.06 -8.31 -12.70
CA ARG A 104 -7.25 -9.31 -13.37
C ARG A 104 -6.17 -8.64 -14.19
N LYS A 105 -4.95 -9.15 -14.08
CA LYS A 105 -3.83 -8.79 -14.94
C LYS A 105 -4.20 -9.05 -16.40
N ALA A 106 -4.05 -8.04 -17.25
CA ALA A 106 -4.44 -8.08 -18.65
C ALA A 106 -3.44 -8.88 -19.50
N TYR A 107 -2.14 -8.78 -19.19
CA TYR A 107 -1.05 -9.47 -19.89
C TYR A 107 0.17 -9.64 -18.97
N PRO A 108 1.08 -10.61 -19.24
CA PRO A 108 2.19 -10.94 -18.34
C PRO A 108 3.11 -9.77 -17.97
N GLN A 109 3.33 -8.84 -18.90
CA GLN A 109 4.27 -7.72 -18.77
C GLN A 109 3.64 -6.47 -18.14
N GLU A 110 2.36 -6.52 -17.76
CA GLU A 110 1.71 -5.38 -17.10
C GLU A 110 2.46 -5.03 -15.81
N LYS A 111 2.85 -3.76 -15.68
CA LYS A 111 3.65 -3.23 -14.57
C LYS A 111 2.78 -2.96 -13.36
N VAL A 112 2.33 -4.04 -12.73
CA VAL A 112 1.49 -4.00 -11.54
C VAL A 112 1.92 -5.07 -10.55
N GLY A 113 1.92 -4.75 -9.26
CA GLY A 113 2.11 -5.73 -8.20
C GLY A 113 0.97 -6.75 -8.20
N VAL A 114 1.27 -7.99 -7.80
CA VAL A 114 0.30 -9.09 -7.77
C VAL A 114 0.22 -9.72 -6.38
N PHE A 115 -0.99 -10.08 -5.98
CA PHE A 115 -1.19 -10.83 -4.74
C PHE A 115 -0.73 -12.28 -4.88
N VAL A 116 0.17 -12.68 -3.98
CA VAL A 116 0.76 -14.03 -3.94
C VAL A 116 0.63 -14.59 -2.54
N ARG A 117 0.20 -15.84 -2.43
CA ARG A 117 0.28 -16.57 -1.17
C ARG A 117 1.62 -17.31 -1.09
N GLN A 118 2.41 -17.01 -0.06
CA GLN A 118 3.66 -17.73 0.17
C GLN A 118 3.37 -19.12 0.76
N GLY A 119 3.67 -20.16 0.00
CA GLY A 119 3.46 -21.55 0.42
C GLY A 119 1.99 -21.91 0.68
N LYS A 120 1.77 -23.16 1.12
CA LYS A 120 0.44 -23.61 1.51
C LYS A 120 0.16 -23.15 2.94
N GLY A 121 -0.85 -22.31 3.13
CA GLY A 121 -1.21 -21.81 4.45
C GLY A 121 -0.56 -20.49 4.83
N GLY A 122 0.55 -20.09 4.19
CA GLY A 122 1.30 -18.89 4.56
C GLY A 122 0.63 -17.57 4.16
N PRO A 123 1.33 -16.44 4.44
CA PRO A 123 0.77 -15.11 4.32
C PRO A 123 0.47 -14.73 2.87
N LEU A 124 -0.51 -13.84 2.72
CA LEU A 124 -0.78 -13.15 1.46
C LEU A 124 0.09 -11.91 1.40
N ILE A 125 0.92 -11.80 0.36
CA ILE A 125 1.79 -10.66 0.12
C ILE A 125 1.50 -10.05 -1.25
N VAL A 126 1.97 -8.83 -1.47
CA VAL A 126 2.08 -8.26 -2.81
C VAL A 126 3.53 -8.44 -3.26
N VAL A 127 3.73 -9.05 -4.42
CA VAL A 127 5.03 -9.08 -5.10
C VAL A 127 4.99 -8.00 -6.17
N GLU A 128 5.92 -7.04 -6.10
CA GLU A 128 5.98 -5.96 -7.07
C GLU A 128 6.45 -6.46 -8.44
N TYR A 129 6.05 -5.78 -9.52
CA TYR A 129 6.37 -6.23 -10.87
C TYR A 129 7.88 -6.28 -11.14
N SER A 130 8.66 -5.46 -10.44
CA SER A 130 10.13 -5.45 -10.51
C SER A 130 10.79 -6.63 -9.79
N GLU A 131 10.05 -7.30 -8.90
CA GLU A 131 10.51 -8.43 -8.08
C GLU A 131 9.99 -9.77 -8.63
N LEU A 132 9.12 -9.75 -9.63
CA LEU A 132 8.51 -10.94 -10.22
C LEU A 132 9.29 -11.39 -11.47
N ASP A 133 9.94 -12.55 -11.37
CA ASP A 133 10.66 -13.15 -12.51
C ASP A 133 9.78 -13.30 -13.76
N GLN A 134 10.37 -13.07 -14.94
CA GLN A 134 9.65 -13.12 -16.22
C GLN A 134 8.97 -14.48 -16.48
N SER A 135 9.59 -15.57 -16.02
CA SER A 135 9.05 -16.93 -16.12
C SER A 135 7.80 -17.11 -15.25
N LEU A 136 7.80 -16.54 -14.04
CA LEU A 136 6.65 -16.54 -13.13
C LEU A 136 5.56 -15.60 -13.63
N ALA A 137 5.92 -14.40 -14.10
CA ALA A 137 4.99 -13.42 -14.67
C ALA A 137 4.20 -13.99 -15.86
N SER A 138 4.83 -14.89 -16.62
CA SER A 138 4.23 -15.56 -17.79
C SER A 138 3.65 -16.94 -17.46
N ALA A 139 3.75 -17.40 -16.22
CA ALA A 139 3.31 -18.74 -15.84
C ALA A 139 1.80 -18.90 -16.00
N ILE A 140 1.38 -19.98 -16.65
CA ILE A 140 -0.03 -20.31 -16.88
C ILE A 140 -0.49 -21.37 -15.89
N ASN A 141 -1.65 -21.16 -15.30
CA ASN A 141 -2.37 -22.18 -14.57
C ASN A 141 -3.02 -23.13 -15.58
N GLN A 142 -2.54 -24.38 -15.62
CA GLN A 142 -2.97 -25.38 -16.60
C GLN A 142 -4.46 -25.74 -16.54
N GLN A 143 -5.09 -25.62 -15.36
CA GLN A 143 -6.52 -25.94 -15.20
C GLN A 143 -7.41 -24.82 -15.74
N THR A 144 -6.99 -23.57 -15.59
CA THR A 144 -7.81 -22.40 -15.95
C THR A 144 -7.42 -21.76 -17.28
N GLY A 145 -6.24 -22.10 -17.83
CA GLY A 145 -5.66 -21.47 -19.02
C GLY A 145 -5.28 -20.01 -18.82
N ARG A 146 -5.28 -19.51 -17.58
CA ARG A 146 -5.04 -18.10 -17.23
C ARG A 146 -3.68 -17.93 -16.57
N LEU A 147 -3.21 -16.69 -16.49
CA LEU A 147 -2.01 -16.37 -15.72
C LEU A 147 -2.15 -16.86 -14.28
N ARG A 148 -1.12 -17.56 -13.80
CA ARG A 148 -1.05 -18.10 -12.44
C ARG A 148 -1.06 -16.97 -11.40
N PHE A 149 -0.35 -15.89 -11.68
CA PHE A 149 -0.31 -14.68 -10.87
C PHE A 149 -1.07 -13.57 -11.58
N CYS A 150 -2.39 -13.55 -11.39
CA CYS A 150 -3.30 -12.66 -12.14
C CYS A 150 -4.07 -11.67 -11.28
N TRP A 151 -3.89 -11.64 -9.97
CA TRP A 151 -4.64 -10.74 -9.08
C TRP A 151 -3.84 -9.48 -8.82
N SER A 152 -4.08 -8.46 -9.64
CA SER A 152 -3.36 -7.20 -9.60
C SER A 152 -3.76 -6.37 -8.38
N ASN A 153 -2.77 -5.80 -7.71
CA ASN A 153 -2.96 -4.80 -6.67
C ASN A 153 -3.26 -3.44 -7.32
N VAL A 154 -4.50 -2.98 -7.16
CA VAL A 154 -4.95 -1.66 -7.64
C VAL A 154 -5.05 -0.63 -6.52
N CYS A 155 -4.33 -0.86 -5.42
CA CYS A 155 -4.29 0.02 -4.26
C CYS A 155 -5.68 0.32 -3.70
N LEU A 156 -6.57 -0.67 -3.62
CA LEU A 156 -7.90 -0.57 -3.03
C LEU A 156 -7.99 -1.57 -1.88
N HIS A 157 -7.92 -1.09 -0.65
CA HIS A 157 -7.85 -1.91 0.56
C HIS A 157 -8.89 -1.47 1.59
N MET A 158 -9.50 -2.43 2.26
CA MET A 158 -10.36 -2.21 3.42
C MET A 158 -9.69 -2.81 4.65
N PHE A 159 -9.65 -2.05 5.73
CA PHE A 159 -9.09 -2.50 7.01
C PHE A 159 -10.09 -2.29 8.14
N SER A 160 -10.07 -3.17 9.14
CA SER A 160 -10.67 -2.86 10.42
C SER A 160 -9.80 -1.86 11.18
N LEU A 161 -10.43 -0.99 11.98
CA LEU A 161 -9.70 -0.04 12.81
C LEU A 161 -8.79 -0.77 13.82
N ASP A 162 -9.26 -1.91 14.36
CA ASP A 162 -8.48 -2.75 15.27
C ASP A 162 -7.21 -3.29 14.61
N PHE A 163 -7.30 -3.72 13.35
CA PHE A 163 -6.14 -4.19 12.60
C PHE A 163 -5.12 -3.05 12.39
N LEU A 164 -5.60 -1.87 12.00
CA LEU A 164 -4.71 -0.70 11.85
C LEU A 164 -4.04 -0.31 13.17
N ASN A 165 -4.75 -0.37 14.29
CA ASN A 165 -4.18 -0.16 15.62
C ASN A 165 -3.12 -1.20 15.96
N GLN A 166 -3.36 -2.49 15.70
CA GLN A 166 -2.38 -3.55 15.94
C GLN A 166 -1.13 -3.35 15.10
N VAL A 167 -1.29 -3.10 13.79
CA VAL A 167 -0.17 -2.84 12.88
C VAL A 167 0.61 -1.62 13.34
N ALA A 168 -0.04 -0.47 13.53
CA ALA A 168 0.60 0.78 13.92
C ALA A 168 1.41 0.66 15.23
N ASN A 169 0.91 -0.10 16.20
CA ASN A 169 1.61 -0.35 17.45
C ASN A 169 2.72 -1.41 17.34
N GLY A 170 2.67 -2.29 16.33
CA GLY A 170 3.67 -3.33 16.06
C GLY A 170 4.79 -2.93 15.09
N LEU A 171 4.62 -1.85 14.29
CA LEU A 171 5.51 -1.42 13.20
C LEU A 171 7.01 -1.35 13.54
N GLU A 172 7.37 -1.07 14.79
CA GLU A 172 8.78 -0.90 15.21
C GLU A 172 9.60 -2.19 15.11
N LYS A 173 8.96 -3.37 15.00
CA LYS A 173 9.67 -4.66 14.96
C LYS A 173 9.88 -5.24 13.55
N ASP A 174 9.06 -4.86 12.57
CA ASP A 174 8.92 -5.62 11.30
C ASP A 174 8.97 -4.77 10.02
N SER A 175 9.49 -3.54 10.06
CA SER A 175 9.53 -2.67 8.88
C SER A 175 10.53 -3.17 7.83
N ILE A 176 10.03 -3.92 6.84
CA ILE A 176 10.76 -4.31 5.63
C ILE A 176 10.61 -3.19 4.60
N TYR A 177 11.72 -2.59 4.19
CA TYR A 177 11.75 -1.61 3.10
C TYR A 177 11.98 -2.31 1.77
N HIS A 178 11.16 -1.99 0.77
CA HIS A 178 11.41 -2.39 -0.61
C HIS A 178 12.42 -1.42 -1.24
N LEU A 179 13.52 -1.96 -1.76
CA LEU A 179 14.52 -1.16 -2.47
C LEU A 179 14.00 -0.83 -3.86
N ALA A 180 14.06 0.45 -4.25
CA ALA A 180 13.71 0.90 -5.59
C ALA A 180 14.88 1.67 -6.18
N GLU A 181 15.59 1.08 -7.15
CA GLU A 181 16.70 1.76 -7.79
C GLU A 181 16.22 2.96 -8.61
N LYS A 182 16.73 4.16 -8.30
CA LYS A 182 16.33 5.41 -8.95
C LYS A 182 17.51 6.32 -9.19
N ARG A 183 17.46 7.08 -10.29
CA ARG A 183 18.43 8.15 -10.55
C ARG A 183 17.99 9.40 -9.79
N ILE A 184 18.73 9.74 -8.74
CA ILE A 184 18.45 10.88 -7.86
C ILE A 184 19.30 12.08 -8.27
N PRO A 185 18.70 13.28 -8.48
CA PRO A 185 19.46 14.51 -8.66
C PRO A 185 20.39 14.77 -7.46
N SER A 186 21.66 15.07 -7.74
CA SER A 186 22.67 15.28 -6.69
C SER A 186 23.59 16.46 -7.01
N ILE A 187 24.41 16.86 -6.04
CA ILE A 187 25.42 17.92 -6.22
C ILE A 187 26.40 17.66 -7.38
N HIS A 188 26.52 16.41 -7.83
CA HIS A 188 27.37 16.01 -8.95
C HIS A 188 26.55 15.68 -10.21
N GLY A 189 25.32 16.19 -10.31
CA GLY A 189 24.39 15.98 -11.42
C GLY A 189 23.35 14.92 -11.10
N GLY A 190 23.76 13.64 -11.07
CA GLY A 190 22.84 12.55 -10.71
C GLY A 190 23.55 11.31 -10.20
N THR A 191 23.06 10.76 -9.10
CA THR A 191 23.58 9.59 -8.40
C THR A 191 22.51 8.51 -8.33
N TRP A 192 22.90 7.24 -8.44
CA TRP A 192 21.96 6.12 -8.31
C TRP A 192 21.79 5.75 -6.83
N ASP A 193 20.52 5.79 -6.40
CA ASP A 193 19.98 5.17 -5.18
C ASP A 193 19.75 3.67 -5.44
#